data_AF-A0A842U9B4-F1
#
_entry.id   AF-A0A842U9B4-F1
#
_cell.length_a   1.000
_cell.length_b   1.000
_cell.length_c   1.000
_cell.angle_alpha   90.00
_cell.angle_beta   90.00
_cell.angle_gamma   90.00
#
_symmetry.space_group_name_H-M   'P 1'
#
loop_
_entity.id
_entity.type
_entity.pdbx_description
1 polymer ?
#
loop_
_entity_poly.entity_id
_entity_poly.type
_entity_poly.pdbx_seq_one_letter_code
_entity_poly.pdbx_strand_id
1 'polypeptide(L)'
;DEKLKEYSSYKNISTYLNSEVSEVKGSIGDFEISVKDNSTKKITNLKVGVIITATGAHEYKPEEWYHYGEDGMEDKIMTQLELSDKLRNDELKDGESLVFIHCVGSRQPEGERGVTYCSLICCSESIRHSLLVKEKYPNSDIYVLYRDVRVGTDEEPYYWDARENINYLRFNEYPTVEPENGKLKVNVQDILTQTNLTIHADRVVLSTPLIPNDTKKLGEQIKCARDQNGYFLEAHVKLRPVDFATDGIYLAGTCHGPKGIADSISQARGAAAHALIPLISGEVENEPLVSVVNPALCIACQKCEEVCNFGAIGVNFDNEVLVSESNPLLCKGCGDCSAACPAGAITMSHFSDEQIYPMVKEAVKGEFVDERPRIVGFLCNWCSYAGADTCGVSRFQYPTNIRPIRVMCTGRIPKHFILQAFLEGADGVFIGGCHIGDCHYLEGNYDMLRRYNEIREILEKIGINPKRFRLEWVSASEGKRFSEVVTDFTNEIKKLGPLPKNGDKIELIKEKAKESV
;
A
#
# COMPACT_ATOMS: atom_id res chain seq x y z
N ASP A 1 -2.39 1.47 -31.63
CA ASP A 1 -2.58 2.65 -32.52
C ASP A 1 -4.01 2.92 -32.96
N GLU A 2 -4.77 1.93 -33.45
CA GLU A 2 -6.15 2.17 -33.89
C GLU A 2 -7.05 2.70 -32.76
N LYS A 3 -7.00 2.08 -31.58
CA LYS A 3 -7.72 2.56 -30.39
C LYS A 3 -7.30 3.97 -29.96
N LEU A 4 -6.02 4.35 -30.13
CA LEU A 4 -5.56 5.71 -29.83
C LEU A 4 -6.14 6.72 -30.83
N LYS A 5 -6.20 6.38 -32.12
CA LYS A 5 -6.85 7.21 -33.15
C LYS A 5 -8.34 7.38 -32.86
N GLU A 6 -9.01 6.29 -32.49
CA GLU A 6 -10.41 6.29 -32.05
C GLU A 6 -10.59 7.23 -30.86
N TYR A 7 -9.78 7.09 -29.79
CA TYR A 7 -9.89 7.95 -28.61
C TYR A 7 -9.61 9.41 -28.89
N SER A 8 -8.64 9.70 -29.77
CA SER A 8 -8.29 11.06 -30.16
C SER A 8 -9.37 11.72 -31.03
N SER A 9 -10.34 10.96 -31.54
CA SER A 9 -11.48 11.48 -32.30
C SER A 9 -12.64 11.95 -31.43
N TYR A 10 -12.70 11.52 -30.15
CA TYR A 10 -13.77 11.93 -29.25
C TYR A 10 -13.56 13.35 -28.73
N LYS A 11 -14.58 14.20 -28.92
CA LYS A 11 -14.53 15.62 -28.51
C LYS A 11 -14.27 15.84 -27.01
N ASN A 12 -14.68 14.89 -26.17
CA ASN A 12 -14.60 15.00 -24.71
C ASN A 12 -13.37 14.30 -24.12
N ILE A 13 -12.47 13.77 -24.95
CA ILE A 13 -11.26 13.07 -24.50
C ILE A 13 -10.05 13.83 -25.00
N SER A 14 -9.20 14.28 -24.08
CA SER A 14 -7.88 14.84 -24.39
C SER A 14 -6.81 13.83 -24.03
N THR A 15 -5.94 13.49 -24.97
CA THR A 15 -4.87 12.52 -24.79
C THR A 15 -3.52 13.21 -24.65
N TYR A 16 -2.76 12.84 -23.62
CA TYR A 16 -1.40 13.32 -23.36
C TYR A 16 -0.44 12.13 -23.41
N LEU A 17 0.13 11.87 -24.60
CA LEU A 17 1.09 10.79 -24.81
C LEU A 17 2.50 11.23 -24.40
N ASN A 18 3.40 10.27 -24.15
CA ASN A 18 4.78 10.54 -23.70
C ASN A 18 4.84 11.54 -22.53
N SER A 19 3.87 11.46 -21.62
CA SER A 19 3.69 12.43 -20.54
C SER A 19 3.56 11.71 -19.20
N GLU A 20 3.96 12.37 -18.14
CA GLU A 20 3.83 11.90 -16.76
C GLU A 20 3.09 12.92 -15.90
N VAL A 21 2.32 12.44 -14.91
CA VAL A 21 1.78 13.31 -13.87
C VAL A 21 2.93 13.67 -12.94
N SER A 22 3.26 14.96 -12.88
CA SER A 22 4.38 15.45 -12.06
C SER A 22 3.94 15.94 -10.69
N GLU A 23 2.69 16.40 -10.53
CA GLU A 23 2.15 16.90 -9.27
C GLU A 23 0.62 16.78 -9.25
N VAL A 24 0.05 16.47 -8.07
CA VAL A 24 -1.38 16.41 -7.80
C VAL A 24 -1.67 17.20 -6.52
N LYS A 25 -2.56 18.18 -6.59
CA LYS A 25 -3.01 18.99 -5.45
C LYS A 25 -4.53 19.07 -5.41
N GLY A 26 -5.07 19.46 -4.26
CA GLY A 26 -6.50 19.66 -4.07
C GLY A 26 -7.22 18.43 -3.52
N SER A 27 -8.51 18.32 -3.82
CA SER A 27 -9.37 17.22 -3.38
C SER A 27 -10.55 16.99 -4.29
N ILE A 28 -11.39 16.00 -3.98
CA ILE A 28 -12.59 15.68 -4.76
C ILE A 28 -13.37 16.94 -5.17
N GLY A 29 -13.67 17.04 -6.47
CA GLY A 29 -14.30 18.20 -7.10
C GLY A 29 -13.35 19.32 -7.54
N ASP A 30 -12.15 19.41 -6.98
CA ASP A 30 -11.23 20.54 -7.16
C ASP A 30 -9.75 20.08 -7.13
N PHE A 31 -9.36 19.17 -8.02
CA PHE A 31 -7.96 18.78 -8.18
C PHE A 31 -7.25 19.66 -9.21
N GLU A 32 -6.02 20.04 -8.90
CA GLU A 32 -5.06 20.64 -9.83
C GLU A 32 -3.96 19.63 -10.15
N ILE A 33 -3.83 19.27 -11.42
CA ILE A 33 -2.90 18.25 -11.92
C ILE A 33 -1.89 18.90 -12.85
N SER A 34 -0.60 18.70 -12.58
CA SER A 34 0.48 19.10 -13.47
C SER A 34 0.92 17.90 -14.31
N VAL A 35 0.77 18.00 -15.63
CA VAL A 35 1.20 16.98 -16.60
C VAL A 35 2.43 17.46 -17.33
N LYS A 36 3.52 16.69 -17.26
CA LYS A 36 4.80 17.00 -17.88
C LYS A 36 5.03 16.13 -19.11
N ASP A 37 5.26 16.77 -20.25
CA ASP A 37 5.67 16.11 -21.49
C ASP A 37 7.15 15.70 -21.39
N ASN A 38 7.45 14.42 -21.60
CA ASN A 38 8.81 13.90 -21.46
C ASN A 38 9.75 14.30 -22.60
N SER A 39 9.21 14.59 -23.78
CA SER A 39 9.97 15.01 -24.96
C SER A 39 10.28 16.52 -24.93
N THR A 40 9.27 17.36 -24.64
CA THR A 40 9.41 18.82 -24.68
C THR A 40 9.71 19.45 -23.32
N LYS A 41 9.55 18.69 -22.23
CA LYS A 41 9.60 19.18 -20.83
C LYS A 41 8.55 20.25 -20.50
N LYS A 42 7.58 20.48 -21.38
CA LYS A 42 6.46 21.40 -21.16
C LYS A 42 5.54 20.86 -20.06
N ILE A 43 5.12 21.74 -19.15
CA ILE A 43 4.14 21.44 -18.09
C ILE A 43 2.79 22.02 -18.50
N THR A 44 1.75 21.20 -18.41
CA THR A 44 0.35 21.57 -18.64
C THR A 44 -0.44 21.36 -17.35
N ASN A 45 -1.10 22.41 -16.87
CA ASN A 45 -1.93 22.34 -15.66
C ASN A 45 -3.39 22.06 -16.05
N LEU A 46 -3.99 21.09 -15.38
CA LEU A 46 -5.36 20.64 -15.59
C LEU A 46 -6.14 20.77 -14.30
N LYS A 47 -7.40 21.19 -14.42
CA LYS A 47 -8.36 21.19 -13.31
C LYS A 47 -9.36 20.06 -13.52
N VAL A 48 -9.44 19.13 -12.58
CA VAL A 48 -10.28 17.93 -12.69
C VAL A 48 -11.06 17.67 -11.40
N GLY A 49 -12.26 17.10 -11.51
CA GLY A 49 -13.08 16.77 -10.34
C GLY A 49 -12.73 15.42 -9.70
N VAL A 50 -12.24 14.48 -10.49
CA VAL A 50 -11.95 13.10 -10.07
C VAL A 50 -10.75 12.53 -10.84
N ILE A 51 -10.14 11.49 -10.28
CA ILE A 51 -8.96 10.82 -10.84
C ILE A 51 -9.22 9.31 -10.91
N ILE A 52 -8.89 8.66 -12.03
CA ILE A 52 -8.90 7.19 -12.17
C ILE A 52 -7.48 6.73 -12.45
N THR A 53 -6.93 5.90 -11.57
CA THR A 53 -5.58 5.33 -11.70
C THR A 53 -5.66 3.98 -12.41
N ALA A 54 -5.11 3.92 -13.61
CA ALA A 54 -5.04 2.71 -14.44
C ALA A 54 -3.62 2.48 -14.99
N THR A 55 -2.61 2.61 -14.14
CA THR A 55 -1.19 2.55 -14.51
C THR A 55 -0.70 1.16 -14.92
N GLY A 56 -1.51 0.12 -14.75
CA GLY A 56 -1.21 -1.24 -15.14
C GLY A 56 -0.07 -1.91 -14.36
N ALA A 57 0.38 -3.03 -14.93
CA ALA A 57 1.46 -3.89 -14.47
C ALA A 57 2.23 -4.39 -15.72
N HIS A 58 3.44 -4.87 -15.53
CA HIS A 58 4.29 -5.41 -16.60
C HIS A 58 4.69 -6.86 -16.29
N GLU A 59 5.17 -7.57 -17.29
CA GLU A 59 5.65 -8.94 -17.15
C GLU A 59 6.94 -9.00 -16.31
N TYR A 60 6.99 -9.93 -15.34
CA TYR A 60 8.23 -10.27 -14.66
C TYR A 60 9.22 -10.91 -15.64
N LYS A 61 10.40 -10.30 -15.76
CA LYS A 61 11.52 -10.86 -16.52
C LYS A 61 12.30 -11.83 -15.65
N PRO A 62 12.28 -13.14 -15.96
CA PRO A 62 12.86 -14.16 -15.09
C PRO A 62 14.35 -14.35 -15.41
N GLU A 63 15.15 -13.29 -15.30
CA GLU A 63 16.62 -13.35 -15.44
C GLU A 63 17.15 -14.50 -14.57
N GLU A 64 18.26 -15.19 -14.86
CA GLU A 64 18.77 -16.32 -14.04
C GLU A 64 17.80 -17.50 -13.73
N TRP A 65 16.58 -17.53 -14.27
CA TRP A 65 15.75 -18.74 -14.29
C TRP A 65 16.08 -19.50 -15.56
N TYR A 66 16.63 -20.70 -15.40
CA TYR A 66 17.16 -21.46 -16.52
C TYR A 66 18.21 -20.62 -17.28
N HIS A 67 18.27 -20.74 -18.60
CA HIS A 67 19.15 -19.95 -19.47
C HIS A 67 18.44 -18.74 -20.08
N TYR A 68 17.43 -18.18 -19.39
CA TYR A 68 16.71 -17.01 -19.89
C TYR A 68 17.61 -15.78 -19.91
N GLY A 69 17.69 -15.14 -21.08
CA GLY A 69 18.54 -13.97 -21.32
C GLY A 69 20.02 -14.27 -21.56
N GLU A 70 20.42 -15.54 -21.59
CA GLU A 70 21.78 -15.93 -21.97
C GLU A 70 22.00 -15.80 -23.48
N ASP A 71 23.20 -15.35 -23.88
CA ASP A 71 23.59 -15.18 -25.28
C ASP A 71 23.39 -16.48 -26.08
N GLY A 72 22.58 -16.41 -27.15
CA GLY A 72 22.29 -17.55 -28.02
C GLY A 72 21.13 -18.45 -27.56
N MET A 73 20.44 -18.08 -26.48
CA MET A 73 19.24 -18.78 -25.99
C MET A 73 17.94 -18.00 -26.23
N GLU A 74 18.00 -16.79 -26.80
CA GLU A 74 16.87 -15.86 -26.95
C GLU A 74 15.73 -16.42 -27.81
N ASP A 75 16.07 -17.24 -28.80
CA ASP A 75 15.07 -17.92 -29.64
C ASP A 75 14.57 -19.24 -29.02
N LYS A 76 15.23 -19.77 -27.99
CA LYS A 76 14.91 -21.07 -27.40
C LYS A 76 14.21 -20.96 -26.05
N ILE A 77 14.55 -19.97 -25.23
CA ILE A 77 13.92 -19.74 -23.93
C ILE A 77 13.28 -18.36 -23.95
N MET A 78 11.97 -18.32 -23.75
CA MET A 78 11.18 -17.10 -23.86
C MET A 78 10.06 -17.06 -22.85
N THR A 79 9.53 -15.88 -22.58
CA THR A 79 8.30 -15.72 -21.81
C THR A 79 7.06 -15.98 -22.67
N GLN A 80 5.89 -16.10 -22.04
CA GLN A 80 4.63 -16.19 -22.79
C GLN A 80 4.33 -14.94 -23.61
N LEU A 81 4.73 -13.75 -23.15
CA LEU A 81 4.53 -12.51 -23.92
C LEU A 81 5.40 -12.49 -25.18
N GLU A 82 6.66 -12.94 -25.07
CA GLU A 82 7.57 -13.08 -26.20
C GLU A 82 7.06 -14.13 -27.20
N LEU A 83 6.54 -15.26 -26.71
CA LEU A 83 5.87 -16.24 -27.57
C LEU A 83 4.66 -15.64 -28.30
N SER A 84 3.84 -14.85 -27.61
CA SER A 84 2.69 -14.16 -28.22
C SER A 84 3.12 -13.30 -29.40
N ASP A 85 4.21 -12.55 -29.27
CA ASP A 85 4.72 -11.71 -30.37
C ASP A 85 5.25 -12.56 -31.54
N LYS A 86 5.97 -13.66 -31.25
CA LYS A 86 6.40 -14.62 -32.29
C LYS A 86 5.23 -15.27 -33.03
N LEU A 87 4.15 -15.63 -32.31
CA LEU A 87 2.93 -16.18 -32.90
C LEU A 87 2.17 -15.16 -33.75
N ARG A 88 2.25 -13.88 -33.40
CA ARG A 88 1.66 -12.78 -34.19
C ARG A 88 2.41 -12.55 -35.50
N ASN A 89 3.73 -12.74 -35.48
CA ASN A 89 4.62 -12.54 -36.63
C ASN A 89 4.89 -13.81 -37.45
N ASP A 90 4.26 -14.94 -37.09
CA ASP A 90 4.45 -16.26 -37.72
C ASP A 90 5.92 -16.75 -37.69
N GLU A 91 6.63 -16.50 -36.60
CA GLU A 91 8.07 -16.82 -36.43
C GLU A 91 8.36 -18.25 -35.92
N LEU A 92 7.33 -19.09 -35.79
CA LEU A 92 7.48 -20.51 -35.40
C LEU A 92 7.53 -21.42 -36.63
N LYS A 93 8.02 -22.64 -36.43
CA LYS A 93 8.05 -23.68 -37.45
C LYS A 93 7.13 -24.85 -37.07
N ASP A 94 6.49 -25.42 -38.08
CA ASP A 94 5.68 -26.62 -37.88
C ASP A 94 6.57 -27.83 -37.53
N GLY A 95 6.12 -28.66 -36.59
CA GLY A 95 6.90 -29.78 -36.06
C GLY A 95 7.90 -29.42 -34.95
N GLU A 96 7.85 -28.19 -34.40
CA GLU A 96 8.63 -27.83 -33.22
C GLU A 96 8.06 -28.46 -31.95
N SER A 97 8.94 -28.72 -30.99
CA SER A 97 8.57 -29.19 -29.64
C SER A 97 8.66 -28.04 -28.63
N LEU A 98 7.53 -27.71 -27.98
CA LEU A 98 7.40 -26.60 -27.05
C LEU A 98 7.09 -27.11 -25.64
N VAL A 99 7.83 -26.62 -24.64
CA VAL A 99 7.59 -26.93 -23.23
C VAL A 99 7.24 -25.65 -22.46
N PHE A 100 6.01 -25.55 -21.97
CA PHE A 100 5.58 -24.48 -21.07
C PHE A 100 5.89 -24.86 -19.63
N ILE A 101 6.54 -23.96 -18.87
CA ILE A 101 6.80 -24.14 -17.44
C ILE A 101 5.97 -23.11 -16.67
N HIS A 102 5.03 -23.60 -15.86
CA HIS A 102 4.14 -22.74 -15.09
C HIS A 102 4.80 -22.22 -13.81
N CYS A 103 4.28 -21.08 -13.33
CA CYS A 103 4.67 -20.46 -12.06
C CYS A 103 6.15 -20.06 -11.97
N VAL A 104 6.84 -19.80 -13.08
CA VAL A 104 8.24 -19.34 -13.03
C VAL A 104 8.28 -17.96 -12.39
N GLY A 105 8.93 -17.82 -11.23
CA GLY A 105 8.93 -16.57 -10.45
C GLY A 105 7.61 -16.22 -9.74
N SER A 106 6.57 -17.08 -9.78
CA SER A 106 5.28 -16.87 -9.09
C SER A 106 5.00 -17.99 -8.09
N ARG A 107 4.25 -17.72 -7.01
CA ARG A 107 3.98 -18.67 -5.93
C ARG A 107 5.27 -19.28 -5.36
N GLN A 108 6.25 -18.41 -5.11
CA GLN A 108 7.52 -18.74 -4.47
C GLN A 108 7.41 -18.59 -2.95
N PRO A 109 8.20 -19.31 -2.16
CA PRO A 109 8.30 -19.09 -0.73
C PRO A 109 8.71 -17.64 -0.39
N GLU A 110 8.29 -17.16 0.78
CA GLU A 110 8.64 -15.81 1.23
C GLU A 110 10.16 -15.69 1.46
N GLY A 111 10.76 -14.63 0.94
CA GLY A 111 12.22 -14.41 0.97
C GLY A 111 13.00 -15.11 -0.14
N GLU A 112 12.35 -15.97 -0.93
CA GLU A 112 12.94 -16.54 -2.14
C GLU A 112 12.72 -15.64 -3.37
N ARG A 113 13.37 -16.01 -4.47
CA ARG A 113 13.40 -15.24 -5.71
C ARG A 113 12.07 -15.31 -6.44
N GLY A 114 11.44 -14.16 -6.67
CA GLY A 114 10.15 -14.04 -7.34
C GLY A 114 9.09 -13.48 -6.40
N VAL A 115 7.83 -13.85 -6.61
CA VAL A 115 6.69 -13.36 -5.83
C VAL A 115 5.89 -14.49 -5.20
N THR A 116 5.29 -14.20 -4.04
CA THR A 116 4.51 -15.18 -3.26
C THR A 116 3.09 -15.39 -3.81
N TYR A 117 2.56 -14.42 -4.56
CA TYR A 117 1.21 -14.49 -5.13
C TYR A 117 1.16 -15.24 -6.47
N CYS A 118 -0.06 -15.65 -6.83
CA CYS A 118 -0.41 -16.17 -8.15
C CYS A 118 -0.82 -15.01 -9.06
N SER A 119 -0.32 -14.98 -10.30
CA SER A 119 -0.66 -13.91 -11.24
C SER A 119 -1.96 -14.14 -12.02
N LEU A 120 -2.73 -15.17 -11.69
CA LEU A 120 -4.08 -15.51 -12.22
C LEU A 120 -4.15 -15.84 -13.72
N ILE A 121 -3.44 -15.12 -14.58
CA ILE A 121 -3.58 -15.16 -16.04
C ILE A 121 -2.68 -16.21 -16.73
N CYS A 122 -1.56 -16.60 -16.11
CA CYS A 122 -0.52 -17.36 -16.81
C CYS A 122 -1.01 -18.74 -17.27
N CYS A 123 -1.92 -19.37 -16.52
CA CYS A 123 -2.49 -20.66 -16.92
C CYS A 123 -3.40 -20.52 -18.14
N SER A 124 -4.29 -19.53 -18.13
CA SER A 124 -5.21 -19.24 -19.23
C SER A 124 -4.48 -18.87 -20.50
N GLU A 125 -3.46 -17.99 -20.42
CA GLU A 125 -2.65 -17.62 -21.58
C GLU A 125 -1.85 -18.82 -22.12
N SER A 126 -1.35 -19.70 -21.26
CA SER A 126 -0.64 -20.91 -21.70
C SER A 126 -1.56 -21.84 -22.50
N ILE A 127 -2.83 -21.97 -22.10
CA ILE A 127 -3.84 -22.73 -22.86
C ILE A 127 -4.10 -22.08 -24.21
N ARG A 128 -4.34 -20.76 -24.24
CA ARG A 128 -4.61 -20.02 -25.49
C ARG A 128 -3.45 -20.13 -26.47
N HIS A 129 -2.21 -19.93 -26.00
CA HIS A 129 -1.02 -20.08 -26.82
C HIS A 129 -0.85 -21.51 -27.34
N SER A 130 -1.07 -22.51 -26.49
CA SER A 130 -0.91 -23.92 -26.89
C SER A 130 -1.93 -24.32 -27.95
N LEU A 131 -3.20 -23.91 -27.80
CA LEU A 131 -4.25 -24.15 -28.79
C LEU A 131 -3.94 -23.43 -30.12
N LEU A 132 -3.50 -22.17 -30.06
CA LEU A 132 -3.14 -21.41 -31.25
C LEU A 132 -1.92 -22.02 -31.98
N VAL A 133 -0.94 -22.52 -31.24
CA VAL A 133 0.19 -23.27 -31.83
C VAL A 133 -0.34 -24.52 -32.52
N LYS A 134 -1.23 -25.31 -31.89
CA LYS A 134 -1.81 -26.51 -32.53
C LYS A 134 -2.66 -26.18 -33.77
N GLU A 135 -3.32 -25.03 -33.79
CA GLU A 135 -4.11 -24.58 -34.94
C GLU A 135 -3.22 -24.18 -36.12
N LYS A 136 -2.18 -23.37 -35.88
CA LYS A 136 -1.27 -22.88 -36.94
C LYS A 136 -0.18 -23.88 -37.35
N TYR A 137 0.28 -24.69 -36.41
CA TYR A 137 1.42 -25.60 -36.50
C TYR A 137 1.01 -27.00 -35.99
N PRO A 138 0.17 -27.72 -36.75
CA PRO A 138 -0.51 -28.93 -36.27
C PRO A 138 0.43 -30.09 -35.92
N ASN A 139 1.62 -30.14 -36.51
CA ASN A 139 2.60 -31.20 -36.26
C ASN A 139 3.50 -30.91 -35.05
N SER A 140 3.38 -29.74 -34.42
CA SER A 140 4.17 -29.37 -33.25
C SER A 140 3.71 -30.13 -31.99
N ASP A 141 4.68 -30.54 -31.17
CA ASP A 141 4.44 -31.23 -29.90
C ASP A 141 4.48 -30.24 -28.74
N ILE A 142 3.47 -30.28 -27.86
CA ILE A 142 3.35 -29.33 -26.76
C ILE A 142 3.26 -30.08 -25.42
N TYR A 143 4.05 -29.62 -24.47
CA TYR A 143 4.06 -30.08 -23.08
C TYR A 143 3.85 -28.90 -22.15
N VAL A 144 2.93 -29.03 -21.20
CA VAL A 144 2.64 -28.03 -20.18
C VAL A 144 2.98 -28.62 -18.82
N LEU A 145 4.05 -28.10 -18.21
CA LEU A 145 4.50 -28.48 -16.88
C LEU A 145 3.82 -27.55 -15.86
N TYR A 146 3.04 -28.12 -14.94
CA TYR A 146 2.24 -27.34 -14.00
C TYR A 146 2.21 -27.91 -12.58
N ARG A 147 1.93 -27.04 -11.59
CA ARG A 147 1.57 -27.46 -10.23
C ARG A 147 0.07 -27.62 -10.07
N ASP A 148 -0.66 -26.58 -10.45
CA ASP A 148 -2.12 -26.52 -10.52
C ASP A 148 -2.53 -25.70 -11.75
N VAL A 149 -3.58 -26.11 -12.44
CA VAL A 149 -4.21 -25.30 -13.50
C VAL A 149 -5.29 -24.45 -12.85
N ARG A 150 -5.21 -23.13 -13.01
CA ARG A 150 -6.17 -22.16 -12.47
C ARG A 150 -6.78 -21.38 -13.61
N VAL A 151 -8.01 -21.70 -13.97
CA VAL A 151 -8.76 -21.06 -15.06
C VAL A 151 -10.15 -20.69 -14.56
N GLY A 152 -10.73 -19.62 -15.11
CA GLY A 152 -12.09 -19.22 -14.81
C GLY A 152 -13.13 -20.21 -15.38
N THR A 153 -14.38 -20.11 -14.93
CA THR A 153 -15.48 -20.97 -15.40
C THR A 153 -15.63 -20.96 -16.92
N ASP A 154 -15.56 -19.77 -17.53
CA ASP A 154 -15.69 -19.60 -18.98
C ASP A 154 -14.45 -20.09 -19.75
N GLU A 155 -13.33 -20.29 -19.05
CA GLU A 155 -12.07 -20.72 -19.63
C GLU A 155 -11.86 -22.25 -19.54
N GLU A 156 -12.62 -22.92 -18.66
CA GLU A 156 -12.51 -24.36 -18.44
C GLU A 156 -12.76 -25.21 -19.70
N PRO A 157 -13.73 -24.91 -20.59
CA PRO A 157 -13.90 -25.65 -21.84
C PRO A 157 -12.64 -25.68 -22.71
N TYR A 158 -11.91 -24.56 -22.81
CA TYR A 158 -10.66 -24.50 -23.57
C TYR A 158 -9.56 -25.37 -22.95
N TYR A 159 -9.56 -25.53 -21.63
CA TYR A 159 -8.65 -26.46 -20.98
C TYR A 159 -8.99 -27.91 -21.35
N TRP A 160 -10.26 -28.29 -21.42
CA TRP A 160 -10.68 -29.61 -21.88
C TRP A 160 -10.25 -29.88 -23.32
N ASP A 161 -10.49 -28.93 -24.23
CA ASP A 161 -10.06 -29.02 -25.62
C ASP A 161 -8.54 -29.16 -25.74
N ALA A 162 -7.80 -28.38 -24.94
CA ALA A 162 -6.34 -28.44 -24.93
C ALA A 162 -5.82 -29.82 -24.52
N ARG A 163 -6.44 -30.46 -23.51
CA ARG A 163 -6.00 -31.78 -23.02
C ARG A 163 -6.17 -32.91 -24.03
N GLU A 164 -6.98 -32.75 -25.07
CA GLU A 164 -7.11 -33.77 -26.11
C GLU A 164 -5.83 -33.90 -26.95
N ASN A 165 -5.08 -32.80 -27.12
CA ASN A 165 -3.95 -32.72 -28.06
C ASN A 165 -2.65 -32.16 -27.47
N ILE A 166 -2.64 -31.80 -26.18
CA ILE A 166 -1.50 -31.21 -25.47
C ILE A 166 -1.21 -32.04 -24.21
N ASN A 167 0.08 -32.30 -23.96
CA ASN A 167 0.51 -33.11 -22.83
C ASN A 167 0.61 -32.26 -21.56
N TYR A 168 -0.17 -32.57 -20.54
CA TYR A 168 -0.11 -31.90 -19.23
C TYR A 168 0.62 -32.79 -18.23
N LEU A 169 1.72 -32.30 -17.66
CA LEU A 169 2.55 -33.01 -16.70
C LEU A 169 2.58 -32.25 -15.38
N ARG A 170 2.25 -32.92 -14.29
CA ARG A 170 2.15 -32.26 -12.99
C ARG A 170 3.45 -32.42 -12.22
N PHE A 171 4.07 -31.32 -11.82
CA PHE A 171 5.30 -31.34 -11.02
C PHE A 171 5.07 -30.77 -9.62
N ASN A 172 5.98 -31.11 -8.70
CA ASN A 172 6.08 -30.43 -7.39
C ASN A 172 7.41 -29.67 -7.27
N GLU A 173 8.51 -30.33 -7.64
CA GLU A 173 9.83 -29.70 -7.79
C GLU A 173 10.01 -29.15 -9.21
N TYR A 174 10.65 -27.97 -9.33
CA TYR A 174 10.88 -27.37 -10.64
C TYR A 174 11.68 -28.30 -11.55
N PRO A 175 11.34 -28.37 -12.86
CA PRO A 175 12.12 -29.13 -13.82
C PRO A 175 13.50 -28.51 -14.02
N THR A 176 14.46 -29.29 -14.53
CA THR A 176 15.78 -28.77 -14.98
C THR A 176 15.76 -28.57 -16.49
N VAL A 177 16.41 -27.52 -17.00
CA VAL A 177 16.52 -27.23 -18.44
C VAL A 177 17.98 -27.04 -18.80
N GLU A 178 18.52 -27.88 -19.67
CA GLU A 178 19.93 -27.86 -20.08
C GLU A 178 20.05 -27.88 -21.62
N PRO A 179 20.87 -27.03 -22.25
CA PRO A 179 21.15 -27.11 -23.68
C PRO A 179 21.87 -28.41 -24.04
N GLU A 180 21.31 -29.19 -24.97
CA GLU A 180 21.91 -30.46 -25.42
C GLU A 180 21.66 -30.67 -26.92
N ASN A 181 22.73 -30.87 -27.69
CA ASN A 181 22.67 -31.18 -29.13
C ASN A 181 21.80 -30.22 -29.96
N GLY A 182 21.83 -28.92 -29.65
CA GLY A 182 21.04 -27.90 -30.37
C GLY A 182 19.58 -27.80 -29.93
N LYS A 183 19.11 -28.65 -29.02
CA LYS A 183 17.79 -28.56 -28.35
C LYS A 183 17.95 -28.24 -26.86
N LEU A 184 16.83 -28.13 -26.15
CA LEU A 184 16.75 -27.98 -24.70
C LEU A 184 16.27 -29.31 -24.09
N LYS A 185 17.10 -29.91 -23.25
CA LYS A 185 16.77 -31.09 -22.48
C LYS A 185 16.05 -30.68 -21.21
N VAL A 186 14.76 -30.99 -21.11
CA VAL A 186 13.93 -30.71 -19.95
C VAL A 186 13.70 -32.00 -19.17
N ASN A 187 14.15 -32.06 -17.92
CA ASN A 187 13.87 -33.19 -17.04
C ASN A 187 12.81 -32.79 -16.01
N VAL A 188 11.77 -33.59 -15.89
CA VAL A 188 10.65 -33.37 -14.96
C VAL A 188 10.17 -34.69 -14.37
N GLN A 189 9.80 -34.67 -13.10
CA GLN A 189 9.06 -35.77 -12.49
C GLN A 189 7.56 -35.48 -12.58
N ASP A 190 6.83 -36.33 -13.30
CA ASP A 190 5.37 -36.27 -13.26
C ASP A 190 4.85 -37.00 -12.03
N ILE A 191 4.24 -36.26 -11.12
CA ILE A 191 3.76 -36.79 -9.84
C ILE A 191 2.48 -37.62 -10.00
N LEU A 192 1.75 -37.50 -11.11
CA LEU A 192 0.55 -38.29 -11.36
C LEU A 192 0.93 -39.72 -11.78
N THR A 193 1.90 -39.86 -12.68
CA THR A 193 2.40 -41.16 -13.14
C THR A 193 3.60 -41.68 -12.34
N GLN A 194 4.16 -40.88 -11.43
CA GLN A 194 5.36 -41.18 -10.65
C GLN A 194 6.58 -41.52 -11.53
N THR A 195 6.66 -40.91 -12.71
CA THR A 195 7.68 -41.20 -13.72
C THR A 195 8.56 -39.98 -13.97
N ASN A 196 9.87 -40.21 -14.10
CA ASN A 196 10.81 -39.19 -14.55
C ASN A 196 10.84 -39.17 -16.09
N LEU A 197 10.59 -38.01 -16.66
CA LEU A 197 10.53 -37.79 -18.10
C LEU A 197 11.66 -36.85 -18.52
N THR A 198 12.28 -37.16 -19.65
CA THR A 198 13.22 -36.28 -20.36
C THR A 198 12.60 -35.89 -21.68
N ILE A 199 12.39 -34.59 -21.88
CA ILE A 199 11.77 -34.01 -23.08
C ILE A 199 12.85 -33.21 -23.80
N HIS A 200 13.04 -33.46 -25.10
CA HIS A 200 13.93 -32.66 -25.94
C HIS A 200 13.11 -31.61 -26.68
N ALA A 201 13.13 -30.38 -26.17
CA ALA A 201 12.35 -29.25 -26.65
C ALA A 201 13.15 -28.38 -27.62
N ASP A 202 12.50 -27.86 -28.65
CA ASP A 202 13.04 -26.78 -29.49
C ASP A 202 12.91 -25.44 -28.78
N ARG A 203 11.83 -25.25 -28.00
CA ARG A 203 11.58 -24.04 -27.20
C ARG A 203 11.03 -24.34 -25.81
N VAL A 204 11.45 -23.55 -24.84
CA VAL A 204 10.91 -23.53 -23.47
C VAL A 204 10.24 -22.18 -23.24
N VAL A 205 9.00 -22.20 -22.79
CA VAL A 205 8.15 -21.03 -22.58
C VAL A 205 7.87 -20.85 -21.09
N LEU A 206 8.36 -19.76 -20.52
CA LEU A 206 8.28 -19.45 -19.10
C LEU A 206 7.01 -18.67 -18.80
N SER A 207 6.17 -19.21 -17.91
CA SER A 207 4.93 -18.54 -17.48
C SER A 207 5.19 -17.73 -16.23
N THR A 208 5.44 -16.43 -16.43
CA THR A 208 5.86 -15.51 -15.38
C THR A 208 4.69 -14.66 -14.84
N PRO A 209 4.82 -14.10 -13.63
CA PRO A 209 3.80 -13.22 -13.07
C PRO A 209 3.82 -11.82 -13.68
N LEU A 210 2.71 -11.10 -13.52
CA LEU A 210 2.69 -9.65 -13.61
C LEU A 210 3.28 -9.03 -12.35
N ILE A 211 3.97 -7.90 -12.50
CA ILE A 211 4.55 -7.07 -11.45
C ILE A 211 4.02 -5.64 -11.62
N PRO A 212 3.62 -4.94 -10.55
CA PRO A 212 3.13 -3.57 -10.68
C PRO A 212 4.22 -2.65 -11.21
N ASN A 213 3.83 -1.63 -11.97
CA ASN A 213 4.74 -0.52 -12.30
C ASN A 213 5.16 0.20 -11.02
N ASP A 214 6.37 0.80 -11.01
CA ASP A 214 6.78 1.62 -9.88
C ASP A 214 5.89 2.86 -9.78
N THR A 215 4.99 2.79 -8.82
CA THR A 215 3.94 3.78 -8.57
C THR A 215 4.11 4.41 -7.20
N LYS A 216 5.29 4.28 -6.56
CA LYS A 216 5.52 4.84 -5.22
C LYS A 216 5.25 6.33 -5.17
N LYS A 217 5.94 7.08 -6.05
CA LYS A 217 5.78 8.52 -6.17
C LYS A 217 4.34 8.92 -6.50
N LEU A 218 3.68 8.20 -7.41
CA LEU A 218 2.29 8.48 -7.76
C LEU A 218 1.38 8.26 -6.55
N GLY A 219 1.52 7.13 -5.86
CA GLY A 219 0.74 6.77 -4.68
C GLY A 219 0.88 7.79 -3.56
N GLU A 220 2.09 8.32 -3.33
CA GLU A 220 2.34 9.43 -2.40
C GLU A 220 1.59 10.71 -2.81
N GLN A 221 1.62 11.07 -4.10
CA GLN A 221 0.94 12.27 -4.63
C GLN A 221 -0.58 12.19 -4.52
N ILE A 222 -1.16 11.05 -4.88
CA ILE A 222 -2.61 10.82 -4.79
C ILE A 222 -3.03 10.30 -3.41
N LYS A 223 -2.10 10.14 -2.47
CA LYS A 223 -2.31 9.63 -1.10
C LYS A 223 -3.06 8.30 -1.07
N CYS A 224 -2.70 7.38 -1.97
CA CYS A 224 -3.32 6.07 -2.09
C CYS A 224 -2.32 4.99 -1.70
N ALA A 225 -2.71 4.14 -0.74
CA ALA A 225 -1.87 3.10 -0.18
C ALA A 225 -1.57 2.00 -1.23
N ARG A 226 -0.44 1.34 -1.02
CA ARG A 226 -0.04 0.15 -1.78
C ARG A 226 0.16 -1.03 -0.82
N ASP A 227 -0.06 -2.23 -1.32
CA ASP A 227 0.23 -3.45 -0.60
C ASP A 227 1.75 -3.73 -0.53
N GLN A 228 2.12 -4.80 0.17
CA GLN A 228 3.51 -5.23 0.30
C GLN A 228 4.17 -5.65 -1.03
N ASN A 229 3.38 -5.91 -2.07
CA ASN A 229 3.84 -6.28 -3.40
C ASN A 229 3.94 -5.06 -4.35
N GLY A 230 3.52 -3.88 -3.90
CA GLY A 230 3.52 -2.65 -4.66
C GLY A 230 2.25 -2.38 -5.49
N TYR A 231 1.22 -3.21 -5.39
CA TYR A 231 -0.09 -2.94 -6.02
C TYR A 231 -0.88 -1.92 -5.22
N PHE A 232 -1.74 -1.15 -5.88
CA PHE A 232 -2.65 -0.23 -5.21
C PHE A 232 -3.71 -0.98 -4.39
N LEU A 233 -3.97 -0.49 -3.18
CA LEU A 233 -4.99 -1.05 -2.28
C LEU A 233 -6.32 -0.32 -2.46
N GLU A 234 -7.40 -1.07 -2.66
CA GLU A 234 -8.76 -0.53 -2.67
C GLU A 234 -9.23 -0.12 -1.26
N ALA A 235 -10.30 0.67 -1.19
CA ALA A 235 -10.91 1.11 0.07
C ALA A 235 -11.51 -0.06 0.86
N HIS A 236 -12.19 -0.99 0.18
CA HIS A 236 -12.70 -2.21 0.80
C HIS A 236 -12.97 -3.31 -0.22
N VAL A 237 -12.35 -4.48 -0.01
CA VAL A 237 -12.41 -5.70 -0.87
C VAL A 237 -13.78 -6.05 -1.45
N LYS A 238 -14.89 -5.74 -0.75
CA LYS A 238 -16.26 -6.10 -1.16
C LYS A 238 -17.20 -4.93 -1.41
N LEU A 239 -17.00 -3.83 -0.69
CA LEU A 239 -17.97 -2.72 -0.66
C LEU A 239 -17.56 -1.60 -1.60
N ARG A 240 -16.25 -1.40 -1.75
CA ARG A 240 -15.63 -0.34 -2.54
C ARG A 240 -14.39 -0.88 -3.25
N PRO A 241 -14.54 -1.86 -4.17
CA PRO A 241 -13.41 -2.55 -4.80
C PRO A 241 -12.73 -1.75 -5.92
N VAL A 242 -13.30 -0.59 -6.28
CA VAL A 242 -12.79 0.30 -7.35
C VAL A 242 -12.44 1.70 -6.82
N ASP A 243 -12.65 1.93 -5.54
CA ASP A 243 -12.41 3.22 -4.88
C ASP A 243 -11.12 3.15 -4.08
N PHE A 244 -10.43 4.27 -3.98
CA PHE A 244 -9.44 4.45 -2.93
C PHE A 244 -10.09 4.95 -1.63
N ALA A 245 -9.37 4.81 -0.52
CA ALA A 245 -9.76 5.43 0.75
C ALA A 245 -9.79 6.97 0.65
N THR A 246 -8.99 7.54 -0.27
CA THR A 246 -9.00 8.96 -0.61
C THR A 246 -10.12 9.26 -1.58
N ASP A 247 -11.03 10.15 -1.19
CA ASP A 247 -12.22 10.47 -1.97
C ASP A 247 -11.90 11.14 -3.31
N GLY A 248 -12.70 10.80 -4.33
CA GLY A 248 -12.57 11.31 -5.69
C GLY A 248 -11.49 10.63 -6.51
N ILE A 249 -10.83 9.61 -5.97
CA ILE A 249 -9.78 8.85 -6.63
C ILE A 249 -10.20 7.37 -6.69
N TYR A 250 -10.08 6.79 -7.88
CA TYR A 250 -10.53 5.43 -8.19
C TYR A 250 -9.41 4.65 -8.86
N LEU A 251 -9.56 3.33 -8.94
CA LEU A 251 -8.58 2.42 -9.53
C LEU A 251 -9.20 1.47 -10.54
N ALA A 252 -8.45 1.11 -11.57
CA ALA A 252 -8.89 0.16 -12.58
C ALA A 252 -7.73 -0.63 -13.20
N GLY A 253 -7.96 -1.93 -13.43
CA GLY A 253 -7.05 -2.80 -14.18
C GLY A 253 -5.94 -3.38 -13.32
N THR A 254 -4.81 -3.68 -13.94
CA THR A 254 -3.75 -4.48 -13.32
C THR A 254 -2.89 -3.72 -12.30
N CYS A 255 -3.04 -2.39 -12.17
CA CYS A 255 -2.40 -1.62 -11.10
C CYS A 255 -2.93 -1.99 -9.70
N HIS A 256 -4.11 -2.59 -9.63
CA HIS A 256 -4.75 -3.13 -8.42
C HIS A 256 -4.31 -4.56 -8.09
N GLY A 257 -3.84 -5.30 -9.08
CA GLY A 257 -3.46 -6.70 -8.94
C GLY A 257 -3.64 -7.48 -10.24
N PRO A 258 -2.99 -8.65 -10.38
CA PRO A 258 -3.05 -9.46 -11.60
C PRO A 258 -4.49 -9.87 -11.94
N LYS A 259 -4.92 -9.61 -13.18
CA LYS A 259 -6.26 -9.93 -13.66
C LYS A 259 -6.32 -9.96 -15.19
N GLY A 260 -7.35 -10.61 -15.73
CA GLY A 260 -7.58 -10.68 -17.17
C GLY A 260 -8.10 -9.37 -17.77
N ILE A 261 -8.21 -9.35 -19.10
CA ILE A 261 -8.74 -8.20 -19.85
C ILE A 261 -10.21 -7.93 -19.50
N ALA A 262 -11.03 -8.99 -19.42
CA ALA A 262 -12.45 -8.87 -19.11
C ALA A 262 -12.71 -8.26 -17.73
N ASP A 263 -11.95 -8.70 -16.72
CA ASP A 263 -12.00 -8.13 -15.37
C ASP A 263 -11.53 -6.69 -15.35
N SER A 264 -10.46 -6.37 -16.08
CA SER A 264 -9.93 -5.01 -16.18
C SER A 264 -10.95 -4.05 -16.82
N ILE A 265 -11.65 -4.48 -17.86
CA ILE A 265 -12.73 -3.70 -18.50
C ILE A 265 -13.90 -3.52 -17.55
N SER A 266 -14.28 -4.57 -16.82
CA SER A 266 -15.37 -4.52 -15.85
C SER A 266 -15.04 -3.57 -14.70
N GLN A 267 -13.80 -3.62 -14.18
CA GLN A 267 -13.31 -2.72 -13.14
C GLN A 267 -13.27 -1.27 -13.64
N ALA A 268 -12.81 -1.02 -14.88
CA ALA A 268 -12.79 0.31 -15.47
C ALA A 268 -14.20 0.90 -15.63
N ARG A 269 -15.19 0.08 -16.01
CA ARG A 269 -16.60 0.51 -16.05
C ARG A 269 -17.12 0.86 -14.65
N GLY A 270 -16.79 0.05 -13.63
CA GLY A 270 -17.14 0.34 -12.24
C GLY A 270 -16.51 1.63 -11.72
N ALA A 271 -15.21 1.82 -11.95
CA ALA A 271 -14.49 3.04 -11.58
C ALA A 271 -15.09 4.28 -12.28
N ALA A 272 -15.41 4.19 -13.58
CA ALA A 272 -16.07 5.27 -14.30
C ALA A 272 -17.47 5.59 -13.73
N ALA A 273 -18.25 4.57 -13.38
CA ALA A 273 -19.57 4.76 -12.77
C ALA A 273 -19.48 5.47 -11.41
N HIS A 274 -18.51 5.09 -10.57
CA HIS A 274 -18.29 5.73 -9.28
C HIS A 274 -17.77 7.17 -9.45
N ALA A 275 -16.85 7.39 -10.38
CA ALA A 275 -16.31 8.71 -10.71
C ALA A 275 -17.41 9.67 -11.23
N LEU A 276 -18.43 9.15 -11.90
CA LEU A 276 -19.57 9.96 -12.35
C LEU A 276 -20.46 10.46 -11.22
N ILE A 277 -20.52 9.79 -10.06
CA ILE A 277 -21.37 10.19 -8.93
C ILE A 277 -21.09 11.64 -8.49
N PRO A 278 -19.86 12.01 -8.09
CA PRO A 278 -19.56 13.39 -7.71
C PRO A 278 -19.60 14.35 -8.89
N LEU A 279 -19.23 13.90 -10.10
CA LEU A 279 -19.27 14.74 -11.31
C LEU A 279 -20.69 15.16 -11.71
N ILE A 280 -21.69 14.29 -11.52
CA ILE A 280 -23.09 14.58 -11.80
C ILE A 280 -23.73 15.38 -10.67
N SER A 281 -23.38 15.06 -9.42
CA SER A 281 -23.86 15.78 -8.24
C SER A 281 -23.57 17.28 -8.33
N GLY A 282 -22.38 17.65 -8.82
CA GLY A 282 -21.93 19.04 -8.91
C GLY A 282 -21.54 19.65 -7.55
N GLU A 283 -21.91 18.98 -6.45
CA GLU A 283 -21.49 19.27 -5.09
C GLU A 283 -20.95 18.00 -4.41
N VAL A 284 -20.04 18.21 -3.47
CA VAL A 284 -19.44 17.15 -2.64
C VAL A 284 -19.56 17.56 -1.18
N GLU A 285 -20.03 16.65 -0.35
CA GLU A 285 -20.03 16.84 1.10
C GLU A 285 -18.63 16.51 1.62
N ASN A 286 -17.97 17.50 2.24
CA ASN A 286 -16.70 17.27 2.93
C ASN A 286 -16.98 16.90 4.39
N GLU A 287 -16.22 15.96 4.93
CA GLU A 287 -16.32 15.64 6.36
C GLU A 287 -15.95 16.89 7.19
N PRO A 288 -16.78 17.29 8.17
CA PRO A 288 -16.52 18.49 8.97
C PRO A 288 -15.45 18.26 10.04
N LEU A 289 -14.42 17.43 9.74
CA LEU A 289 -13.27 17.15 10.59
C LEU A 289 -12.18 18.21 10.41
N VAL A 290 -12.56 19.50 10.45
CA VAL A 290 -11.66 20.60 10.11
C VAL A 290 -11.08 21.29 11.34
N SER A 291 -9.94 21.95 11.16
CA SER A 291 -9.34 22.83 12.16
C SER A 291 -10.12 24.14 12.29
N VAL A 292 -10.36 24.57 13.52
CA VAL A 292 -11.03 25.83 13.84
C VAL A 292 -10.11 26.66 14.72
N VAL A 293 -9.90 27.93 14.35
CA VAL A 293 -9.05 28.87 15.10
C VAL A 293 -9.94 29.74 15.98
N ASN A 294 -9.59 29.85 17.26
CA ASN A 294 -10.14 30.83 18.18
C ASN A 294 -9.36 32.14 18.06
N PRO A 295 -9.95 33.22 17.50
CA PRO A 295 -9.25 34.48 17.27
C PRO A 295 -8.75 35.14 18.57
N ALA A 296 -9.44 34.91 19.70
CA ALA A 296 -9.10 35.52 20.98
C ALA A 296 -7.82 34.95 21.62
N LEU A 297 -7.40 33.75 21.21
CA LEU A 297 -6.18 33.09 21.69
C LEU A 297 -5.04 33.15 20.66
N CYS A 298 -5.35 33.41 19.38
CA CYS A 298 -4.38 33.37 18.32
C CYS A 298 -3.35 34.50 18.46
N ILE A 299 -2.07 34.15 18.42
CA ILE A 299 -0.94 35.10 18.47
C ILE A 299 -0.24 35.28 17.12
N ALA A 300 -0.85 34.80 16.03
CA ALA A 300 -0.33 34.87 14.65
C ALA A 300 1.14 34.45 14.47
N CYS A 301 1.60 33.46 15.25
CA CYS A 301 2.99 32.99 15.22
C CYS A 301 3.37 32.15 13.98
N GLN A 302 2.44 31.92 13.05
CA GLN A 302 2.62 31.14 11.80
C GLN A 302 2.98 29.65 11.98
N LYS A 303 3.11 29.13 13.20
CA LYS A 303 3.49 27.73 13.41
C LYS A 303 2.52 26.73 12.77
N CYS A 304 1.23 27.07 12.73
CA CYS A 304 0.20 26.27 12.07
C CYS A 304 0.36 26.18 10.55
N GLU A 305 0.89 27.24 9.94
CA GLU A 305 1.12 27.33 8.50
C GLU A 305 2.32 26.46 8.11
N GLU A 306 3.41 26.56 8.89
CA GLU A 306 4.62 25.75 8.70
C GLU A 306 4.34 24.25 8.67
N VAL A 307 3.44 23.76 9.53
CA VAL A 307 3.13 22.32 9.61
C VAL A 307 2.01 21.87 8.68
N CYS A 308 1.35 22.79 7.97
CA CYS A 308 0.21 22.43 7.12
C CYS A 308 0.65 22.01 5.72
N ASN A 309 0.69 20.70 5.47
CA ASN A 309 1.01 20.13 4.16
C ASN A 309 0.00 20.44 3.04
N PHE A 310 -1.12 21.09 3.37
CA PHE A 310 -2.22 21.36 2.43
C PHE A 310 -2.48 22.84 2.20
N GLY A 311 -1.71 23.75 2.84
CA GLY A 311 -1.98 25.18 2.78
C GLY A 311 -3.38 25.55 3.30
N ALA A 312 -3.94 24.73 4.17
CA ALA A 312 -5.32 24.86 4.64
C ALA A 312 -5.48 25.82 5.83
N ILE A 313 -4.38 26.32 6.39
CA ILE A 313 -4.38 27.28 7.50
C ILE A 313 -3.15 28.17 7.39
N GLY A 314 -3.34 29.47 7.60
CA GLY A 314 -2.27 30.47 7.48
C GLY A 314 -2.65 31.79 8.12
N VAL A 315 -1.68 32.69 8.29
CA VAL A 315 -1.97 34.05 8.78
C VAL A 315 -2.51 34.90 7.63
N ASN A 316 -3.68 35.49 7.81
CA ASN A 316 -4.24 36.44 6.86
C ASN A 316 -3.76 37.86 7.24
N PHE A 317 -2.79 38.39 6.49
CA PHE A 317 -2.21 39.71 6.72
C PHE A 317 -3.08 40.87 6.22
N ASP A 318 -4.10 40.58 5.41
CA ASP A 318 -5.00 41.59 4.84
C ASP A 318 -6.21 41.86 5.74
N ASN A 319 -6.36 41.11 6.84
CA ASN A 319 -7.42 41.29 7.82
C ASN A 319 -7.10 42.44 8.80
N GLU A 320 -8.16 43.12 9.27
CA GLU A 320 -8.05 44.14 10.33
C GLU A 320 -7.50 43.57 11.65
N VAL A 321 -7.65 42.25 11.85
CA VAL A 321 -7.13 41.52 13.01
C VAL A 321 -6.15 40.47 12.51
N LEU A 322 -4.91 40.54 13.01
CA LEU A 322 -3.85 39.61 12.66
C LEU A 322 -4.07 38.26 13.36
N VAL A 323 -4.78 37.34 12.70
CA VAL A 323 -5.06 35.99 13.18
C VAL A 323 -4.86 34.95 12.07
N SER A 324 -4.64 33.71 12.47
CA SER A 324 -4.66 32.59 11.52
C SER A 324 -6.09 32.19 11.18
N GLU A 325 -6.33 31.83 9.92
CA GLU A 325 -7.61 31.36 9.41
C GLU A 325 -7.43 29.99 8.76
N SER A 326 -8.41 29.10 8.97
CA SER A 326 -8.42 27.79 8.31
C SER A 326 -9.44 27.79 7.18
N ASN A 327 -9.05 27.27 6.02
CA ASN A 327 -9.92 26.95 4.91
C ASN A 327 -10.47 25.51 5.07
N PRO A 328 -11.77 25.34 5.37
CA PRO A 328 -12.38 24.03 5.60
C PRO A 328 -12.36 23.10 4.38
N LEU A 329 -12.29 23.64 3.15
CA LEU A 329 -12.27 22.84 1.92
C LEU A 329 -10.90 22.17 1.70
N LEU A 330 -9.83 22.88 2.06
CA LEU A 330 -8.47 22.36 1.97
C LEU A 330 -8.09 21.51 3.18
N CYS A 331 -8.70 21.76 4.34
CA CYS A 331 -8.37 21.04 5.57
C CYS A 331 -8.78 19.57 5.46
N LYS A 332 -7.79 18.67 5.64
CA LYS A 332 -8.00 17.21 5.63
C LYS A 332 -8.10 16.60 7.03
N GLY A 333 -8.15 17.43 8.07
CA GLY A 333 -8.43 16.94 9.42
C GLY A 333 -7.31 16.17 10.12
N CYS A 334 -6.06 16.33 9.68
CA CYS A 334 -4.93 15.63 10.32
C CYS A 334 -4.68 16.07 11.76
N GLY A 335 -4.97 17.33 12.09
CA GLY A 335 -4.81 17.88 13.43
C GLY A 335 -3.42 18.35 13.83
N ASP A 336 -2.43 18.34 12.92
CA ASP A 336 -1.06 18.71 13.27
C ASP A 336 -0.93 20.19 13.66
N CYS A 337 -1.65 21.09 12.99
CA CYS A 337 -1.71 22.51 13.34
C CYS A 337 -2.27 22.75 14.75
N SER A 338 -3.24 21.94 15.19
CA SER A 338 -3.78 21.99 16.56
C SER A 338 -2.73 21.54 17.57
N ALA A 339 -2.01 20.46 17.29
CA ALA A 339 -0.94 19.97 18.17
C ALA A 339 0.28 20.90 18.22
N ALA A 340 0.56 21.62 17.14
CA ALA A 340 1.67 22.55 17.03
C ALA A 340 1.38 23.93 17.63
N CYS A 341 0.11 24.28 17.85
CA CYS A 341 -0.28 25.61 18.30
C CYS A 341 0.23 25.89 19.74
N PRO A 342 1.16 26.83 19.93
CA PRO A 342 1.70 27.11 21.28
C PRO A 342 0.68 27.84 22.17
N ALA A 343 -0.28 28.56 21.57
CA ALA A 343 -1.30 29.30 22.29
C ALA A 343 -2.55 28.46 22.63
N GLY A 344 -2.64 27.22 22.14
CA GLY A 344 -3.87 26.42 22.27
C GLY A 344 -5.08 27.02 21.53
N ALA A 345 -4.82 27.88 20.53
CA ALA A 345 -5.87 28.61 19.81
C ALA A 345 -6.59 27.75 18.75
N ILE A 346 -6.08 26.57 18.42
CA ILE A 346 -6.59 25.75 17.32
C ILE A 346 -7.17 24.45 17.88
N THR A 347 -8.44 24.20 17.60
CA THR A 347 -9.13 22.95 17.94
C THR A 347 -9.49 22.18 16.68
N MET A 348 -9.63 20.86 16.81
CA MET A 348 -10.14 20.01 15.74
C MET A 348 -11.59 19.66 16.00
N SER A 349 -12.43 19.80 14.98
CA SER A 349 -13.80 19.33 15.01
C SER A 349 -13.83 17.80 15.14
N HIS A 350 -14.64 17.26 16.07
CA HIS A 350 -14.79 15.83 16.38
C HIS A 350 -13.58 15.11 17.01
N PHE A 351 -12.41 15.76 17.07
CA PHE A 351 -11.22 15.30 17.78
C PHE A 351 -10.62 16.44 18.62
N SER A 352 -11.47 17.18 19.34
CA SER A 352 -11.03 18.31 20.17
C SER A 352 -10.27 17.82 21.40
N ASP A 353 -9.48 18.72 22.00
CA ASP A 353 -8.83 18.43 23.28
C ASP A 353 -9.87 18.04 24.34
N GLU A 354 -11.00 18.75 24.37
CA GLU A 354 -12.11 18.51 25.30
C GLU A 354 -12.77 17.12 25.14
N GLN A 355 -12.67 16.51 23.96
CA GLN A 355 -13.12 15.14 23.72
C GLN A 355 -12.05 14.11 24.09
N ILE A 356 -10.78 14.37 23.78
CA ILE A 356 -9.68 13.42 23.99
C ILE A 356 -9.29 13.34 25.48
N TYR A 357 -9.29 14.45 26.22
CA TYR A 357 -8.93 14.45 27.64
C TYR A 357 -9.79 13.49 28.49
N PRO A 358 -11.14 13.49 28.40
CA PRO A 358 -11.97 12.49 29.07
C PRO A 358 -11.65 11.06 28.66
N MET A 359 -11.34 10.82 27.37
CA MET A 359 -10.97 9.47 26.89
C MET A 359 -9.68 8.99 27.55
N VAL A 360 -8.66 9.85 27.67
CA VAL A 360 -7.40 9.54 28.38
C VAL A 360 -7.67 9.20 29.84
N LYS A 361 -8.47 10.03 30.51
CA LYS A 361 -8.84 9.85 31.91
C LYS A 361 -9.60 8.54 32.14
N GLU A 362 -10.46 8.13 31.21
CA GLU A 362 -11.22 6.89 31.34
C GLU A 362 -10.40 5.66 30.92
N ALA A 363 -9.48 5.82 29.95
CA ALA A 363 -8.60 4.74 29.50
C ALA A 363 -7.74 4.17 30.63
N VAL A 364 -7.42 4.94 31.67
CA VAL A 364 -6.64 4.47 32.82
C VAL A 364 -7.48 3.97 34.01
N LYS A 365 -8.81 3.99 33.91
CA LYS A 365 -9.76 3.59 34.97
C LYS A 365 -10.46 2.27 34.68
N GLY A 366 -11.17 1.72 35.67
CA GLY A 366 -11.96 0.49 35.49
C GLY A 366 -11.15 -0.79 35.60
N GLU A 367 -11.84 -1.92 35.43
CA GLU A 367 -11.27 -3.26 35.58
C GLU A 367 -10.46 -3.63 34.33
N PHE A 368 -9.22 -4.03 34.54
CA PHE A 368 -8.39 -4.70 33.53
C PHE A 368 -8.35 -6.19 33.91
N VAL A 369 -8.24 -7.08 32.92
CA VAL A 369 -8.06 -8.53 33.17
C VAL A 369 -6.81 -8.76 34.03
N ASP A 370 -5.73 -8.04 33.70
CA ASP A 370 -4.55 -7.86 34.56
C ASP A 370 -4.59 -6.43 35.13
N GLU A 371 -4.63 -6.23 36.45
CA GLU A 371 -4.72 -4.88 37.07
C GLU A 371 -3.64 -3.89 36.57
N ARG A 372 -2.48 -4.43 36.13
CA ARG A 372 -1.31 -3.70 35.61
C ARG A 372 -0.59 -4.50 34.51
N PRO A 373 0.08 -3.83 33.55
CA PRO A 373 0.18 -2.38 33.40
C PRO A 373 -1.06 -1.78 32.71
N ARG A 374 -1.28 -0.49 32.93
CA ARG A 374 -2.30 0.31 32.24
C ARG A 374 -1.62 1.10 31.13
N ILE A 375 -1.93 0.77 29.89
CA ILE A 375 -1.30 1.40 28.73
C ILE A 375 -2.36 2.19 27.96
N VAL A 376 -2.12 3.49 27.78
CA VAL A 376 -2.93 4.35 26.89
C VAL A 376 -2.29 4.33 25.51
N GLY A 377 -3.02 3.91 24.49
CA GLY A 377 -2.52 3.84 23.12
C GLY A 377 -3.18 4.88 22.22
N PHE A 378 -2.45 5.85 21.67
CA PHE A 378 -2.99 6.74 20.64
C PHE A 378 -2.70 6.16 19.26
N LEU A 379 -3.75 5.78 18.52
CA LEU A 379 -3.61 5.12 17.23
C LEU A 379 -4.13 6.00 16.10
N CYS A 380 -3.29 6.19 15.08
CA CYS A 380 -3.69 6.80 13.81
C CYS A 380 -4.83 6.00 13.16
N ASN A 381 -5.91 6.70 12.80
CA ASN A 381 -7.11 6.13 12.18
C ASN A 381 -6.80 5.27 10.95
N TRP A 382 -5.91 5.75 10.08
CA TRP A 382 -5.66 5.16 8.77
C TRP A 382 -4.80 3.91 8.80
N CYS A 383 -3.81 3.85 9.69
CA CYS A 383 -2.80 2.80 9.68
C CYS A 383 -2.86 1.96 10.96
N SER A 384 -2.39 2.47 12.10
CA SER A 384 -2.28 1.64 13.30
C SER A 384 -3.63 1.22 13.90
N TYR A 385 -4.69 2.03 13.78
CA TYR A 385 -6.02 1.63 14.24
C TYR A 385 -6.61 0.55 13.32
N ALA A 386 -6.51 0.74 12.00
CA ALA A 386 -6.87 -0.28 11.02
C ALA A 386 -6.02 -1.57 11.17
N GLY A 387 -4.73 -1.45 11.51
CA GLY A 387 -3.86 -2.58 11.83
C GLY A 387 -4.32 -3.33 13.09
N ALA A 388 -4.85 -2.63 14.09
CA ALA A 388 -5.47 -3.24 15.26
C ALA A 388 -6.78 -3.98 14.88
N ASP A 389 -7.59 -3.43 13.98
CA ASP A 389 -8.78 -4.12 13.45
C ASP A 389 -8.39 -5.37 12.65
N THR A 390 -7.39 -5.27 11.77
CA THR A 390 -6.83 -6.42 11.03
C THR A 390 -6.28 -7.48 11.97
N CYS A 391 -5.63 -7.08 13.07
CA CYS A 391 -5.18 -7.98 14.14
C CYS A 391 -6.36 -8.78 14.72
N GLY A 392 -7.47 -8.09 15.04
CA GLY A 392 -8.69 -8.71 15.55
C GLY A 392 -9.36 -9.66 14.57
N VAL A 393 -9.55 -9.24 13.31
CA VAL A 393 -10.14 -10.06 12.24
C VAL A 393 -9.29 -11.30 11.95
N SER A 394 -7.96 -11.15 12.00
CA SER A 394 -7.00 -12.23 11.79
C SER A 394 -6.78 -13.11 13.03
N ARG A 395 -7.40 -12.77 14.16
CA ARG A 395 -7.34 -13.50 15.44
C ARG A 395 -5.94 -13.58 16.06
N PHE A 396 -5.03 -12.67 15.72
CA PHE A 396 -3.73 -12.58 16.40
C PHE A 396 -3.94 -12.13 17.85
N GLN A 397 -3.35 -12.86 18.80
CA GLN A 397 -3.54 -12.62 20.23
C GLN A 397 -2.47 -11.67 20.76
N TYR A 398 -2.88 -10.66 21.52
CA TYR A 398 -2.00 -9.74 22.22
C TYR A 398 -2.57 -9.41 23.61
N PRO A 399 -1.75 -8.89 24.55
CA PRO A 399 -2.21 -8.52 25.89
C PRO A 399 -3.32 -7.47 25.90
N THR A 400 -4.30 -7.62 26.78
CA THR A 400 -5.45 -6.70 26.92
C THR A 400 -5.15 -5.44 27.74
N ASN A 401 -3.87 -5.14 27.97
CA ASN A 401 -3.40 -4.04 28.81
C ASN A 401 -3.41 -2.67 28.12
N ILE A 402 -3.46 -2.66 26.79
CA ILE A 402 -3.54 -1.43 25.97
C ILE A 402 -5.00 -1.04 25.74
N ARG A 403 -5.31 0.24 25.92
CA ARG A 403 -6.60 0.83 25.56
C ARG A 403 -6.41 1.87 24.48
N PRO A 404 -6.82 1.56 23.24
CA PRO A 404 -6.71 2.47 22.11
C PRO A 404 -7.62 3.70 22.25
N ILE A 405 -7.06 4.88 21.99
CA ILE A 405 -7.74 6.14 21.70
C ILE A 405 -7.43 6.47 20.26
N ARG A 406 -8.47 6.53 19.43
CA ARG A 406 -8.34 6.82 18.01
C ARG A 406 -8.12 8.32 17.79
N VAL A 407 -7.15 8.66 16.96
CA VAL A 407 -6.92 10.02 16.43
C VAL A 407 -6.78 9.96 14.92
N MET A 408 -7.15 11.02 14.20
CA MET A 408 -7.05 11.01 12.73
C MET A 408 -5.60 10.81 12.25
N CYS A 409 -4.63 11.41 12.94
CA CYS A 409 -3.21 11.29 12.64
C CYS A 409 -2.40 11.27 13.93
N THR A 410 -1.20 10.69 13.90
CA THR A 410 -0.21 10.89 14.96
C THR A 410 0.18 12.35 15.13
N GLY A 411 0.14 13.15 14.06
CA GLY A 411 0.39 14.58 14.10
C GLY A 411 -0.56 15.34 15.03
N ARG A 412 -1.78 14.84 15.22
CA ARG A 412 -2.76 15.41 16.16
C ARG A 412 -2.31 15.36 17.62
N ILE A 413 -1.36 14.51 17.99
CA ILE A 413 -1.02 14.24 19.39
C ILE A 413 -0.05 15.33 19.90
N PRO A 414 -0.51 16.27 20.73
CA PRO A 414 0.36 17.23 21.38
C PRO A 414 1.08 16.60 22.57
N LYS A 415 2.14 17.26 23.01
CA LYS A 415 2.94 16.86 24.18
C LYS A 415 2.09 16.63 25.44
N HIS A 416 1.09 17.48 25.64
CA HIS A 416 0.30 17.49 26.87
C HIS A 416 -0.65 16.27 26.97
N PHE A 417 -1.06 15.62 25.88
CA PHE A 417 -1.84 14.37 25.97
C PHE A 417 -1.03 13.24 26.61
N ILE A 418 0.26 13.15 26.25
CA ILE A 418 1.17 12.13 26.77
C ILE A 418 1.41 12.37 28.26
N LEU A 419 1.69 13.62 28.63
CA LEU A 419 1.87 14.01 30.04
C LEU A 419 0.60 13.80 30.86
N GLN A 420 -0.57 14.13 30.31
CA GLN A 420 -1.85 13.89 30.97
C GLN A 420 -2.09 12.39 31.20
N ALA A 421 -1.75 11.53 30.24
CA ALA A 421 -1.92 10.09 30.42
C ALA A 421 -1.12 9.55 31.62
N PHE A 422 0.13 10.00 31.79
CA PHE A 422 0.92 9.67 32.98
C PHE A 422 0.34 10.28 34.26
N LEU A 423 -0.12 11.54 34.22
CA LEU A 423 -0.73 12.22 35.36
C LEU A 423 -2.01 11.50 35.86
N GLU A 424 -2.80 10.95 34.94
CA GLU A 424 -4.03 10.20 35.25
C GLU A 424 -3.73 8.75 35.72
N GLY A 425 -2.49 8.28 35.60
CA GLY A 425 -2.03 7.01 36.18
C GLY A 425 -1.72 5.89 35.18
N ALA A 426 -1.44 6.22 33.91
CA ALA A 426 -0.88 5.27 32.95
C ALA A 426 0.52 4.80 33.38
N ASP A 427 0.80 3.52 33.20
CA ASP A 427 2.13 2.94 33.41
C ASP A 427 3.00 3.01 32.14
N GLY A 428 2.34 3.15 30.99
CA GLY A 428 2.96 3.36 29.70
C GLY A 428 2.03 4.08 28.72
N VAL A 429 2.63 4.79 27.76
CA VAL A 429 1.94 5.44 26.65
C VAL A 429 2.50 4.90 25.34
N PHE A 430 1.61 4.42 24.48
CA PHE A 430 1.93 3.90 23.15
C PHE A 430 1.37 4.84 22.09
N ILE A 431 2.14 5.10 21.02
CA ILE A 431 1.66 5.79 19.83
C ILE A 431 1.89 4.90 18.63
N GLY A 432 0.82 4.64 17.87
CA GLY A 432 0.87 3.87 16.62
C GLY A 432 0.55 4.75 15.42
N GLY A 433 1.47 4.83 14.45
CA GLY A 433 1.32 5.64 13.24
C GLY A 433 1.53 4.86 11.94
N CYS A 434 1.39 5.57 10.81
CA CYS A 434 1.79 5.06 9.50
C CYS A 434 3.32 5.01 9.38
N HIS A 435 3.84 4.09 8.56
CA HIS A 435 5.27 4.07 8.23
C HIS A 435 5.75 5.41 7.68
N ILE A 436 7.00 5.74 7.99
CA ILE A 436 7.67 6.93 7.49
C ILE A 436 7.74 6.84 5.96
N GLY A 437 7.22 7.87 5.27
CA GLY A 437 7.02 7.88 3.82
C GLY A 437 5.60 7.49 3.37
N ASP A 438 4.83 6.79 4.20
CA ASP A 438 3.49 6.29 3.86
C ASP A 438 2.37 7.00 4.65
N CYS A 439 2.63 8.21 5.15
CA CYS A 439 1.64 8.94 5.94
C CYS A 439 0.45 9.37 5.07
N HIS A 440 -0.77 9.05 5.51
CA HIS A 440 -2.00 9.50 4.86
C HIS A 440 -2.08 11.03 4.71
N TYR A 441 -1.47 11.77 5.65
CA TYR A 441 -1.43 13.24 5.64
C TYR A 441 -0.05 13.82 5.35
N LEU A 442 0.77 13.10 4.57
CA LEU A 442 2.12 13.47 4.12
C LEU A 442 3.18 13.46 5.22
N GLU A 443 3.17 14.44 6.14
CA GLU A 443 4.29 14.59 7.10
C GLU A 443 3.90 14.46 8.59
N GLY A 444 2.61 14.25 8.91
CA GLY A 444 2.17 14.23 10.32
C GLY A 444 2.82 13.16 11.23
N ASN A 445 3.37 12.08 10.66
CA ASN A 445 4.17 11.10 11.41
C ASN A 445 5.62 11.57 11.64
N TYR A 446 6.21 12.34 10.72
CA TYR A 446 7.50 13.00 10.94
C TYR A 446 7.38 14.06 12.04
N ASP A 447 6.29 14.83 12.06
CA ASP A 447 6.04 15.82 13.12
C ASP A 447 5.92 15.15 14.50
N MET A 448 5.19 14.02 14.56
CA MET A 448 5.14 13.21 15.78
C MET A 448 6.51 12.63 16.15
N LEU A 449 7.32 12.17 15.20
CA LEU A 449 8.66 11.65 15.49
C LEU A 449 9.56 12.72 16.13
N ARG A 450 9.48 13.98 15.66
CA ARG A 450 10.17 15.11 16.31
C ARG A 450 9.67 15.32 17.75
N ARG A 451 8.36 15.40 17.95
CA ARG A 451 7.75 15.54 19.30
C ARG A 451 8.06 14.36 20.21
N TYR A 452 8.19 13.15 19.66
CA TYR A 452 8.51 11.94 20.40
C TYR A 452 9.90 12.03 21.05
N ASN A 453 10.90 12.46 20.30
CA ASN A 453 12.25 12.67 20.82
C ASN A 453 12.26 13.75 21.92
N GLU A 454 11.58 14.87 21.69
CA GLU A 454 11.47 15.96 22.67
C GLU A 454 10.78 15.50 23.97
N ILE A 455 9.70 14.72 23.88
CA ILE A 455 9.00 14.18 25.05
C ILE A 455 9.89 13.25 25.86
N ARG A 456 10.68 12.38 25.21
CA ARG A 456 11.55 11.45 25.95
C ARG A 456 12.56 12.16 26.81
N GLU A 457 13.14 13.26 26.31
CA GLU A 457 14.01 14.12 27.12
C GLU A 457 13.26 14.79 28.28
N ILE A 458 12.02 15.22 28.06
CA ILE A 458 11.17 15.80 29.11
C ILE A 458 10.88 14.76 30.19
N LEU A 459 10.49 13.53 29.81
CA LEU A 459 10.19 12.42 30.71
C LEU A 459 11.40 12.11 31.61
N GLU A 460 12.60 12.00 31.03
CA GLU A 460 13.82 11.76 31.78
C GLU A 460 14.08 12.86 32.82
N LYS A 461 13.93 14.14 32.42
CA LYS A 461 14.12 15.30 33.31
C LYS A 461 13.12 15.35 34.46
N ILE A 462 11.89 14.86 34.26
CA ILE A 462 10.87 14.79 35.31
C ILE A 462 10.89 13.44 36.07
N GLY A 463 11.89 12.59 35.81
CA GLY A 463 12.10 11.34 36.52
C GLY A 463 11.19 10.19 36.10
N ILE A 464 10.59 10.22 34.91
CA ILE A 464 9.82 9.11 34.32
C ILE A 464 10.70 8.39 33.29
N ASN A 465 10.79 7.06 33.39
CA ASN A 465 11.64 6.27 32.52
C ASN A 465 11.18 6.44 31.06
N PRO A 466 12.04 6.93 30.14
CA PRO A 466 11.65 7.15 28.75
C PRO A 466 11.20 5.88 28.02
N LYS A 467 11.48 4.68 28.56
CA LYS A 467 10.95 3.40 28.06
C LYS A 467 9.45 3.23 28.30
N ARG A 468 8.83 4.03 29.17
CA ARG A 468 7.38 4.07 29.36
C ARG A 468 6.62 4.74 28.22
N PHE A 469 7.33 5.34 27.27
CA PHE A 469 6.73 5.99 26.11
C PHE A 469 7.32 5.42 24.82
N ARG A 470 6.46 4.85 23.98
CA ARG A 470 6.87 4.17 22.74
C ARG A 470 6.09 4.68 21.53
N LEU A 471 6.81 4.85 20.43
CA LEU A 471 6.26 5.18 19.11
C LEU A 471 6.58 4.04 18.15
N GLU A 472 5.58 3.52 17.47
CA GLU A 472 5.69 2.42 16.51
C GLU A 472 4.95 2.74 15.21
N TRP A 473 5.40 2.10 14.13
CA TRP A 473 4.81 2.22 12.81
C TRP A 473 4.16 0.91 12.40
N VAL A 474 2.87 0.96 12.08
CA VAL A 474 2.04 -0.18 11.76
C VAL A 474 1.08 0.21 10.64
N SER A 475 1.20 -0.43 9.48
CA SER A 475 0.29 -0.30 8.35
C SER A 475 -1.07 -0.96 8.63
N ALA A 476 -2.10 -0.57 7.89
CA ALA A 476 -3.45 -1.12 8.00
C ALA A 476 -3.49 -2.65 7.82
N SER A 477 -2.61 -3.22 6.98
CA SER A 477 -2.52 -4.66 6.72
C SER A 477 -1.66 -5.43 7.73
N GLU A 478 -0.93 -4.74 8.61
CA GLU A 478 0.09 -5.34 9.47
C GLU A 478 -0.47 -5.79 10.84
N GLY A 479 -1.57 -6.55 10.84
CA GLY A 479 -2.19 -7.03 12.08
C GLY A 479 -1.27 -7.88 12.95
N LYS A 480 -0.42 -8.72 12.34
CA LYS A 480 0.58 -9.52 13.06
C LYS A 480 1.62 -8.64 13.76
N ARG A 481 2.16 -7.64 13.05
CA ARG A 481 3.12 -6.68 13.60
C ARG A 481 2.51 -5.92 14.77
N PHE A 482 1.26 -5.45 14.65
CA PHE A 482 0.54 -4.79 15.75
C PHE A 482 0.54 -5.67 17.01
N SER A 483 0.17 -6.94 16.85
CA SER A 483 0.18 -7.94 17.92
C SER A 483 1.56 -8.06 18.58
N GLU A 484 2.62 -8.15 17.78
CA GLU A 484 3.99 -8.32 18.24
C GLU A 484 4.49 -7.08 19.01
N VAL A 485 4.34 -5.88 18.45
CA VAL A 485 4.86 -4.64 19.07
C VAL A 485 4.12 -4.28 20.36
N VAL A 486 2.80 -4.50 20.42
CA VAL A 486 2.01 -4.29 21.63
C VAL A 486 2.38 -5.30 22.72
N THR A 487 2.61 -6.55 22.33
CA THR A 487 3.05 -7.60 23.26
C THR A 487 4.41 -7.28 23.85
N ASP A 488 5.38 -6.90 23.00
CA ASP A 488 6.71 -6.52 23.44
C ASP A 488 6.68 -5.31 24.38
N PHE A 489 5.94 -4.26 24.01
CA PHE A 489 5.81 -3.08 24.86
C PHE A 489 5.16 -3.41 26.20
N THR A 490 4.08 -4.21 26.20
CA THR A 490 3.43 -4.62 27.44
C THR A 490 4.39 -5.37 28.37
N ASN A 491 5.21 -6.26 27.80
CA ASN A 491 6.22 -7.00 28.57
C ASN A 491 7.32 -6.08 29.12
N GLU A 492 7.73 -5.05 28.36
CA GLU A 492 8.66 -4.04 28.84
C GLU A 492 8.08 -3.26 30.03
N ILE A 493 6.82 -2.81 29.96
CA ILE A 493 6.19 -2.08 31.07
C ILE A 493 5.94 -3.01 32.27
N LYS A 494 5.59 -4.29 32.05
CA LYS A 494 5.50 -5.30 33.13
C LYS A 494 6.82 -5.42 33.92
N LYS A 495 7.98 -5.36 33.24
CA LYS A 495 9.30 -5.39 33.89
C LYS A 495 9.59 -4.12 34.69
N LEU A 496 9.15 -2.96 34.22
CA LEU A 496 9.30 -1.69 34.95
C LEU A 496 8.35 -1.56 36.14
N GLY A 497 7.26 -2.32 36.14
CA GLY A 497 6.22 -2.25 37.15
C GLY A 497 5.39 -0.96 37.08
N PRO A 498 4.43 -0.79 38.00
CA PRO A 498 3.55 0.37 38.02
C PRO A 498 4.33 1.68 38.20
N LEU A 499 3.90 2.75 37.53
CA LEU A 499 4.53 4.07 37.69
C LEU A 499 4.27 4.59 39.11
N PRO A 500 5.31 4.88 39.91
CA PRO A 500 5.14 5.43 41.25
C PRO A 500 4.62 6.88 41.21
N LYS A 501 3.92 7.31 42.28
CA LYS A 501 3.42 8.69 42.40
C LYS A 501 4.51 9.77 42.34
N ASN A 502 5.76 9.41 42.61
CA ASN A 502 6.93 10.28 42.58
C ASN A 502 7.85 10.02 41.38
N GLY A 503 7.36 9.34 40.34
CA GLY A 503 8.15 8.94 39.18
C GLY A 503 9.07 7.74 39.44
N ASP A 504 9.82 7.34 38.43
CA ASP A 504 10.75 6.21 38.46
C ASP A 504 12.08 6.51 39.17
N LYS A 505 12.24 7.73 39.72
CA LYS A 505 13.46 8.18 40.45
C LYS A 505 14.76 7.89 39.69
N ILE A 506 14.82 8.35 38.45
CA ILE A 506 16.04 8.24 37.63
C ILE A 506 17.11 9.19 38.20
N GLU A 507 18.33 8.71 38.39
CA GLU A 507 19.48 9.57 38.69
C GLU A 507 19.67 10.60 37.57
N LEU A 508 19.52 11.88 37.90
CA LEU A 508 19.64 12.94 36.91
C LEU A 508 21.10 13.07 36.47
N ILE A 509 21.33 13.38 35.19
CA ILE A 509 22.68 13.60 34.61
C ILE A 509 23.49 14.61 35.43
N LYS A 510 22.81 15.59 36.05
CA LYS A 510 23.43 16.62 36.90
C LYS A 510 23.97 16.07 38.24
N GLU A 511 23.40 14.98 38.74
CA GLU A 511 23.86 14.29 39.97
C GLU A 511 25.07 13.43 39.65
N LYS A 512 25.05 12.68 38.54
CA LYS A 512 26.24 11.96 38.03
C LYS A 512 27.43 12.89 37.76
N ALA A 513 27.17 14.10 37.26
CA ALA A 513 28.20 15.12 37.04
C ALA A 513 28.74 15.74 38.34
N LYS A 514 27.97 15.72 39.45
CA LYS A 514 28.44 16.17 40.77
C LYS A 514 29.22 15.11 41.52
N GLU A 515 28.91 13.84 41.30
CA GLU A 515 29.63 12.69 41.87
C GLU A 515 30.97 12.42 41.18
N SER A 516 31.20 13.01 40.02
CA SER A 516 32.44 12.91 39.24
C SER A 516 33.38 14.12 39.40
N VAL A 517 33.12 15.00 40.38
CA VAL A 517 33.99 16.14 40.77
C VAL A 517 34.62 15.88 42.14
#